data_AF-A0A2G9RGV7-F1
#
_entry.id   AF-A0A2G9RGV7-F1
#
_cell.length_a   1.000
_cell.length_b   1.000
_cell.length_c   1.000
_cell.angle_alpha   90.00
_cell.angle_beta   90.00
_cell.angle_gamma   90.00
#
_symmetry.space_group_name_H-M   'P 1'
#
loop_
_entity.id
_entity.type
_entity.pdbx_description
1 polymer ?
#
loop_
_entity_poly.entity_id
_entity_poly.type
_entity_poly.pdbx_seq_one_letter_code
_entity_poly.pdbx_strand_id
1 'polypeptide(L)'
;MGATIECWPSNSNYPLPVFSTFVLTGASAEKVYGAAVQFYEPYAPEQLTEKQKSQLGLVTNGEGKMDASKTIHVSKCICLLSHWPFFDAFKKFLTFLYRYSISGPHVLPIE
;
A
#
# COMPACT_ATOMS: atom_id res chain seq x y z
N MET A 1 10.83 -5.02 3.34
CA MET A 1 9.80 -4.37 2.51
C MET A 1 10.42 -3.11 1.96
N GLY A 2 10.71 -3.03 0.66
CA GLY A 2 11.68 -2.04 0.16
C GLY A 2 11.33 -1.35 -1.16
N ALA A 3 10.24 -1.72 -1.84
CA ALA A 3 9.83 -1.06 -3.08
C ALA A 3 8.46 -0.41 -2.90
N THR A 4 8.38 0.89 -3.20
CA THR A 4 7.10 1.64 -3.22
C THR A 4 6.23 1.20 -4.39
N ILE A 5 6.85 0.82 -5.51
CA ILE A 5 6.18 0.38 -6.75
C ILE A 5 6.75 -0.97 -7.15
N GLU A 6 5.87 -1.91 -7.48
CA GLU A 6 6.21 -3.27 -7.88
C GLU A 6 5.56 -3.61 -9.23
N CYS A 7 6.24 -4.48 -9.99
CA CYS A 7 5.74 -5.01 -11.25
C CYS A 7 5.52 -6.52 -11.08
N TRP A 8 4.28 -6.96 -11.29
CA TRP A 8 3.87 -8.34 -11.10
C TRP A 8 3.39 -8.95 -12.42
N PRO A 9 3.59 -10.27 -12.63
CA PRO A 9 2.88 -11.00 -13.68
C PRO A 9 1.36 -10.79 -13.59
N SER A 10 0.66 -10.73 -14.73
CA SER A 10 -0.79 -10.49 -14.80
C SER A 10 -1.63 -11.61 -14.16
N ASN A 11 -1.06 -12.80 -14.02
CA ASN A 11 -1.67 -13.94 -13.33
C ASN A 11 -1.31 -14.02 -11.83
N SER A 12 -0.69 -12.97 -11.27
CA SER A 12 -0.33 -12.95 -9.84
C SER A 12 -1.59 -12.87 -8.98
N ASN A 13 -1.60 -13.63 -7.89
CA ASN A 13 -2.63 -13.48 -6.86
C ASN A 13 -2.43 -12.14 -6.14
N TYR A 14 -3.51 -11.36 -6.03
CA TYR A 14 -3.48 -10.13 -5.27
C TYR A 14 -3.29 -10.44 -3.77
N PRO A 15 -2.21 -9.96 -3.13
CA PRO A 15 -1.94 -10.23 -1.72
C PRO A 15 -3.02 -9.63 -0.83
N LEU A 16 -3.41 -10.37 0.21
CA LEU A 16 -4.31 -9.85 1.23
C LEU A 16 -3.63 -8.73 2.03
N PRO A 17 -4.40 -7.75 2.53
CA PRO A 17 -3.89 -6.72 3.42
C PRO A 17 -3.23 -7.31 4.66
N VAL A 18 -2.08 -6.76 5.04
CA VAL A 18 -1.29 -7.21 6.18
C VAL A 18 -1.43 -6.22 7.32
N PHE A 19 -1.88 -6.71 8.47
CA PHE A 19 -1.90 -5.94 9.71
C PHE A 19 -0.55 -6.03 10.42
N SER A 20 -0.05 -4.90 10.92
CA SER A 20 1.18 -4.84 11.72
C SER A 20 1.06 -3.80 12.83
N THR A 21 1.93 -3.92 13.83
CA THR A 21 2.05 -2.97 14.94
C THR A 21 3.49 -2.52 15.09
N PHE A 22 3.68 -1.27 15.51
CA PHE A 22 4.99 -0.71 15.77
C PHE A 22 4.94 0.21 17.00
N VAL A 23 6.09 0.60 17.52
CA VAL A 23 6.19 1.54 18.65
C VAL A 23 7.18 2.63 18.27
N LEU A 24 6.74 3.88 18.34
CA LEU A 24 7.61 5.04 18.26
C LEU A 24 8.03 5.41 19.69
N THR A 25 9.33 5.55 19.92
CA THR A 25 9.86 5.96 21.22
C THR A 25 10.37 7.39 21.10
N GLY A 26 9.78 8.31 21.86
CA GLY A 26 10.18 9.71 21.90
C GLY A 26 11.46 9.92 22.72
N ALA A 27 12.04 11.12 22.61
CA ALA A 27 13.26 11.48 23.35
C ALA A 27 13.08 11.45 24.88
N SER A 28 11.84 11.63 25.34
CA SER A 28 11.40 11.54 26.75
C SER A 28 11.17 10.10 27.22
N ALA A 29 11.49 9.10 26.40
CA ALA A 29 11.11 7.70 26.56
C ALA A 29 9.58 7.44 26.55
N GLU A 30 8.78 8.41 26.13
CA GLU A 30 7.36 8.19 25.88
C GLU A 30 7.15 7.25 24.69
N LYS A 31 6.12 6.40 24.79
CA LYS A 31 5.77 5.43 23.75
C LYS A 31 4.49 5.86 23.04
N VAL A 32 4.56 5.92 21.73
CA VAL A 32 3.38 6.01 20.86
C VAL A 32 3.22 4.68 20.16
N TYR A 33 2.09 4.03 20.36
CA TYR A 33 1.73 2.77 19.73
C TYR A 33 1.17 3.02 18.35
N GLY A 34 1.70 2.30 17.37
CA GLY A 34 1.28 2.33 15.99
C GLY A 34 0.63 1.01 15.59
N ALA A 35 -0.42 1.10 14.79
CA ALA A 35 -0.99 -0.02 14.07
C ALA A 35 -1.15 0.37 12.59
N ALA A 36 -0.94 -0.58 11.69
CA ALA A 36 -0.92 -0.34 10.26
C ALA A 36 -1.62 -1.47 9.51
N VAL A 37 -2.38 -1.12 8.48
CA VAL A 37 -2.82 -2.05 7.45
C VAL A 37 -2.14 -1.68 6.15
N GLN A 38 -1.28 -2.57 5.68
CA GLN A 38 -0.52 -2.46 4.45
C GLN A 38 -1.23 -3.24 3.35
N PHE A 39 -1.40 -2.64 2.18
CA PHE A 39 -2.04 -3.24 1.02
C PHE A 39 -1.43 -2.70 -0.27
N TYR A 40 -1.87 -3.23 -1.41
CA TYR A 40 -1.41 -2.80 -2.73
C TYR A 40 -2.56 -2.16 -3.50
N GLU A 41 -2.27 -1.20 -4.36
CA GLU A 41 -3.27 -0.68 -5.29
C GLU A 41 -2.73 -0.71 -6.71
N PRO A 42 -3.58 -0.91 -7.72
CA PRO A 42 -3.18 -0.71 -9.11
C PRO A 42 -2.58 0.68 -9.28
N TYR A 43 -1.43 0.75 -9.96
CA TYR A 43 -0.74 1.99 -10.24
C TYR A 43 -0.71 2.24 -11.74
N ALA A 44 -1.14 3.45 -12.15
CA ALA A 44 -1.25 3.81 -13.54
C ALA A 44 0.15 3.95 -14.18
N PRO A 45 0.46 3.24 -15.26
CA PRO A 45 1.77 3.29 -15.89
C PRO A 45 2.14 4.67 -16.44
N GLU A 46 1.14 5.51 -16.76
CA GLU A 46 1.32 6.89 -17.21
C GLU A 46 1.94 7.77 -16.12
N GLN A 47 1.80 7.39 -14.85
CA GLN A 47 2.38 8.10 -13.72
C GLN A 47 3.84 7.73 -13.45
N LEU A 48 4.39 6.73 -14.16
CA LEU A 48 5.78 6.32 -14.00
C LEU A 48 6.73 7.23 -14.77
N THR A 49 7.84 7.58 -14.10
CA THR A 49 8.99 8.20 -14.77
C THR A 49 9.70 7.18 -15.67
N GLU A 50 10.40 7.66 -16.71
CA GLU A 50 11.19 6.80 -17.60
C GLU A 50 12.23 5.96 -16.85
N LYS A 51 12.83 6.52 -15.79
CA LYS A 51 13.75 5.80 -14.91
C LYS A 51 13.05 4.62 -14.21
N GLN A 52 11.85 4.84 -13.67
CA GLN A 52 11.07 3.77 -13.02
C GLN A 52 10.65 2.70 -14.03
N LYS A 53 10.20 3.09 -15.24
CA LYS A 53 9.85 2.13 -16.30
C LYS A 53 11.03 1.23 -16.67
N SER A 54 12.22 1.82 -16.79
CA SER A 54 13.47 1.09 -17.04
C SER A 54 13.80 0.15 -15.87
N GLN A 55 13.74 0.63 -14.62
CA GLN A 55 14.03 -0.18 -13.42
C GLN A 55 13.04 -1.32 -13.19
N LEU A 56 11.77 -1.15 -13.58
CA LEU A 56 10.73 -2.17 -13.49
C LEU A 56 10.76 -3.17 -14.66
N GLY A 57 11.66 -2.99 -15.63
CA GLY A 57 11.76 -3.87 -16.80
C GLY A 57 10.48 -3.87 -17.65
N LEU A 58 9.83 -2.71 -17.76
CA LEU A 58 8.61 -2.50 -18.55
C LEU A 58 8.88 -2.13 -20.00
N VAL A 59 10.13 -1.74 -20.32
CA VAL A 59 10.56 -1.37 -21.66
C VAL A 59 11.34 -2.54 -22.25
N THR A 60 10.74 -3.23 -23.23
CA THR A 60 11.41 -4.30 -23.99
C THR A 60 12.18 -3.68 -25.16
N ASN A 61 13.46 -4.03 -25.31
CA ASN A 61 14.32 -3.53 -26.39
C ASN A 61 13.71 -3.81 -27.77
N GLY A 62 13.13 -2.79 -28.40
CA GLY A 62 12.79 -2.81 -29.83
C GLY A 62 11.43 -2.19 -30.18
N GLU A 63 10.44 -2.26 -29.30
CA GLU A 63 9.11 -1.72 -29.55
C GLU A 63 8.61 -1.09 -28.26
N GLY A 64 8.33 0.22 -28.25
CA GLY A 64 7.88 0.99 -27.07
C GLY A 64 6.49 0.60 -26.54
N LYS A 65 6.07 -0.66 -26.69
CA LYS A 65 4.85 -1.22 -26.13
C LYS A 65 5.14 -1.81 -24.76
N MET A 66 4.35 -1.37 -23.78
CA MET A 66 4.29 -2.03 -22.48
C MET A 66 3.88 -3.48 -22.65
N ASP A 67 4.57 -4.35 -21.90
CA ASP A 67 4.25 -5.77 -21.82
C ASP A 67 2.88 -5.95 -21.14
N ALA A 68 1.86 -6.29 -21.92
CA ALA A 68 0.50 -6.53 -21.44
C ALA A 68 0.39 -7.73 -20.47
N SER A 69 1.46 -8.53 -20.34
CA SER A 69 1.55 -9.61 -19.36
C SER A 69 1.91 -9.14 -17.94
N LYS A 70 2.08 -7.84 -17.73
CA LYS A 70 2.50 -7.27 -16.43
C LYS A 70 1.50 -6.26 -15.90
N THR A 71 1.39 -6.22 -14.58
CA THR A 71 0.58 -5.27 -13.83
C THR A 71 1.47 -4.51 -12.87
N ILE A 72 1.11 -3.26 -12.58
CA ILE A 72 1.92 -2.36 -11.75
C ILE A 72 1.11 -2.03 -10.52
N HIS A 73 1.75 -2.19 -9.37
CA HIS A 73 1.11 -1.98 -8.09
C HIS A 73 1.96 -1.06 -7.21
N VAL A 74 1.28 -0.23 -6.43
CA VAL A 74 1.91 0.62 -5.41
C VAL A 74 1.58 0.08 -4.04
N SER A 75 2.57 0.07 -3.16
CA SER A 75 2.42 -0.31 -1.76
C SER A 75 1.89 0.89 -0.97
N LYS A 76 0.71 0.75 -0.34
CA LYS A 76 0.06 1.79 0.47
C LYS A 76 -0.32 1.30 1.87
N CYS A 77 -0.32 2.21 2.83
CA CYS A 77 -0.59 1.88 4.22
C CYS A 77 -1.52 2.89 4.88
N ILE A 78 -2.48 2.41 5.68
CA ILE A 78 -3.24 3.24 6.62
C ILE A 78 -2.64 3.00 8.01
N CYS A 79 -2.18 4.08 8.66
CA CYS A 79 -1.57 4.04 9.98
C CYS A 79 -2.47 4.72 11.02
N LEU A 80 -2.59 4.10 12.20
CA LEU A 80 -3.18 4.68 13.39
C LEU A 80 -2.10 4.81 14.46
N LEU A 81 -1.99 6.00 15.03
CA LEU A 81 -1.11 6.29 16.18
C LEU A 81 -1.96 6.55 17.42
N SER A 82 -1.51 6.04 18.57
CA SER A 82 -2.19 6.21 19.85
C SER A 82 -1.22 6.16 21.02
N HIS A 83 -1.56 6.88 22.08
CA HIS A 83 -0.89 6.75 23.38
C HIS A 83 -1.27 5.46 24.13
N TRP A 84 -2.32 4.76 23.67
CA TRP A 84 -2.84 3.55 24.32
C TRP A 84 -2.69 2.32 23.42
N PRO A 85 -2.32 1.13 23.96
CA PRO A 85 -2.04 -0.07 23.17
C PRO A 85 -3.31 -0.89 22.83
N PHE A 86 -4.35 -0.28 22.26
CA PHE A 86 -5.61 -0.97 21.93
C PHE A 86 -5.56 -1.74 20.60
N PHE A 87 -4.58 -2.62 20.42
CA PHE A 87 -4.26 -3.25 19.13
C PHE A 87 -5.42 -4.02 18.49
N ASP A 88 -6.23 -4.74 19.27
CA ASP A 88 -7.40 -5.45 18.74
C ASP A 88 -8.46 -4.48 18.19
N ALA A 89 -8.68 -3.36 18.88
CA ALA A 89 -9.57 -2.31 18.42
C ALA A 89 -9.01 -1.63 17.17
N PHE A 90 -7.71 -1.34 17.14
CA PHE A 90 -7.03 -0.75 15.98
C PHE A 90 -7.13 -1.65 14.76
N LYS A 91 -6.92 -2.96 14.92
CA LYS A 91 -7.07 -3.93 13.82
C LYS A 91 -8.49 -3.90 13.24
N LYS A 92 -9.52 -3.95 14.09
CA LYS A 92 -10.93 -3.89 13.66
C LYS A 92 -11.22 -2.57 12.93
N PHE A 93 -10.78 -1.45 13.50
CA PHE A 93 -11.00 -0.13 12.93
C PHE A 93 -10.28 0.07 11.59
N LEU A 94 -9.00 -0.28 11.50
CA LEU A 94 -8.23 -0.19 10.25
C LEU A 94 -8.75 -1.14 9.19
N THR A 95 -9.20 -2.35 9.56
CA THR A 95 -9.86 -3.27 8.63
C THR A 95 -11.16 -2.68 8.10
N PHE A 96 -11.94 -2.03 8.96
CA PHE A 96 -13.14 -1.31 8.55
C PHE A 96 -12.80 -0.18 7.57
N LEU A 97 -11.82 0.67 7.89
CA LEU A 97 -11.39 1.77 7.03
C LEU A 97 -10.89 1.29 5.66
N TYR A 98 -10.04 0.25 5.63
CA TYR A 98 -9.56 -0.32 4.36
C TYR A 98 -10.70 -0.89 3.52
N ARG A 99 -11.62 -1.66 4.13
CA ARG A 99 -12.77 -2.19 3.40
C ARG A 99 -13.65 -1.07 2.87
N TYR A 100 -13.84 -0.04 3.68
CA TYR A 100 -14.58 1.15 3.26
C TYR A 100 -13.86 1.83 2.09
N SER A 101 -12.54 2.06 2.14
CA SER A 101 -11.83 2.76 1.05
C SER A 101 -11.91 2.10 -0.33
N ILE A 102 -12.15 0.78 -0.41
CA ILE A 102 -12.21 0.03 -1.68
C ILE A 102 -13.64 -0.33 -2.14
N SER A 103 -14.68 -0.06 -1.36
CA SER A 103 -16.06 -0.58 -1.60
C SER A 103 -17.04 0.47 -2.17
N GLY A 104 -16.56 1.51 -2.86
CA GLY A 104 -17.38 2.68 -3.25
C GLY A 104 -18.60 2.39 -4.14
N PRO A 105 -19.54 3.37 -4.28
CA PRO A 105 -19.46 4.75 -3.82
C PRO A 105 -20.01 4.98 -2.40
N HIS A 106 -19.46 5.97 -1.70
CA HIS A 106 -19.80 6.30 -0.31
C HIS A 106 -20.48 7.67 -0.18
N VAL A 107 -21.42 7.78 0.75
CA VAL A 107 -22.12 9.03 1.06
C VAL A 107 -21.28 10.01 1.90
N LEU A 108 -20.22 9.52 2.54
CA LEU A 108 -19.34 10.31 3.39
C LEU A 108 -17.89 10.18 2.90
N PRO A 109 -17.17 11.30 2.76
CA PRO A 109 -15.74 11.27 2.46
C PRO A 109 -14.98 10.59 3.61
N ILE A 110 -13.83 10.01 3.26
CA ILE A 110 -12.88 9.41 4.22
C ILE A 110 -11.90 10.49 4.73
N GLU A 111 -11.87 11.65 4.06
CA GLU A 111 -11.07 12.84 4.37
C GLU A 111 -11.80 13.84 5.27
#